data_AF-A0A4P5W553-F1
#
_entry.id   AF-A0A4P5W553-F1
#
_cell.length_a   1.000
_cell.length_b   1.000
_cell.length_c   1.000
_cell.angle_alpha   90.00
_cell.angle_beta   90.00
_cell.angle_gamma   90.00
#
_symmetry.space_group_name_H-M   'P 1'
#
loop_
_entity.id
_entity.type
_entity.pdbx_description
1 polymer ?
#
loop_
_entity_poly.entity_id
_entity_poly.type
_entity_poly.pdbx_seq_one_letter_code
_entity_poly.pdbx_strand_id
1 'polypeptide(L)'
;MVNPLWPADRPGVAPADTTCFTCVWRKPGKRSDRCLRHGSEPVRFDWPACPSHTTEVALDCLQCGACCREAYHTVEVSRRDPFVSRHRDLTHEQDGRLHVRRAGPRCICLGDDFRCAHYDDRPRTCRDFERGGVNCVEARRRVKLTP
;
A
#
# COMPACT_ATOMS: atom_id res chain seq x y z
N MET A 1 0.84 -17.99 -24.10
CA MET A 1 -0.24 -18.18 -23.11
C MET A 1 -0.87 -16.83 -22.83
N VAL A 2 -2.19 -16.75 -22.64
CA VAL A 2 -2.90 -15.49 -22.36
C VAL A 2 -3.13 -15.31 -20.86
N ASN A 3 -3.11 -14.06 -20.39
CA ASN A 3 -3.51 -13.72 -19.02
C ASN A 3 -5.02 -13.43 -19.00
N PRO A 4 -5.87 -14.31 -18.43
CA PRO A 4 -7.32 -14.11 -18.45
C PRO A 4 -7.77 -12.93 -17.57
N LEU A 5 -6.95 -12.45 -16.64
CA LEU A 5 -7.25 -11.25 -15.84
C LEU A 5 -7.02 -9.95 -16.64
N TRP A 6 -6.31 -10.05 -17.77
CA TRP A 6 -6.05 -8.95 -18.68
C TRP A 6 -6.13 -9.42 -20.14
N PRO A 7 -7.34 -9.63 -20.67
CA PRO A 7 -7.52 -10.07 -22.04
C PRO A 7 -7.03 -9.01 -23.04
N ALA A 8 -6.73 -9.43 -24.27
CA ALA A 8 -6.05 -8.60 -25.27
C ALA A 8 -6.87 -7.39 -25.77
N ASP A 9 -8.19 -7.42 -25.58
CA ASP A 9 -9.11 -6.32 -25.88
C ASP A 9 -9.10 -5.22 -24.79
N ARG A 10 -8.49 -5.48 -23.63
CA ARG A 10 -8.37 -4.51 -22.54
C ARG A 10 -7.20 -3.56 -22.80
N PRO A 11 -7.39 -2.23 -22.73
CA PRO A 11 -6.37 -1.25 -23.11
C PRO A 11 -5.13 -1.33 -22.22
N GLY A 12 -3.98 -0.89 -22.74
CA GLY A 12 -2.72 -0.79 -22.01
C GLY A 12 -1.64 -1.75 -22.50
N VAL A 13 -0.38 -1.40 -22.26
CA VAL A 13 0.78 -2.18 -22.69
C VAL A 13 1.39 -2.89 -21.49
N ALA A 14 1.39 -4.22 -21.52
CA ALA A 14 2.10 -5.02 -20.52
C ALA A 14 3.62 -4.93 -20.75
N PRO A 15 4.44 -4.94 -19.70
CA PRO A 15 5.88 -5.06 -19.87
C PRO A 15 6.21 -6.38 -20.57
N ALA A 16 7.08 -6.30 -21.58
CA ALA A 16 7.59 -7.47 -22.30
C ALA A 16 8.35 -8.41 -21.34
N ASP A 17 8.37 -9.70 -21.68
CA ASP A 17 9.18 -10.73 -21.04
C ASP A 17 9.01 -10.84 -19.51
N THR A 18 7.87 -10.40 -18.99
CA THR A 18 7.56 -10.39 -17.57
C THR A 18 6.26 -11.13 -17.29
N THR A 19 6.18 -11.81 -16.14
CA THR A 19 4.97 -12.52 -15.71
C THR A 19 4.32 -11.85 -14.51
N CYS A 20 3.01 -12.06 -14.35
CA CYS A 20 2.28 -11.67 -13.13
C CYS A 20 2.86 -12.30 -11.85
N PHE A 21 3.67 -13.34 -11.97
CA PHE A 21 4.31 -14.04 -10.85
C PHE A 21 5.40 -13.21 -10.14
N THR A 22 5.95 -12.22 -10.82
CA THR A 22 6.98 -11.30 -10.28
C THR A 22 6.38 -9.99 -9.75
N CYS A 23 5.06 -9.88 -9.72
CA CYS A 23 4.36 -8.64 -9.42
C CYS A 23 4.08 -8.47 -7.92
N VAL A 24 4.14 -7.23 -7.41
CA VAL A 24 3.75 -6.89 -6.02
C VAL A 24 2.28 -7.17 -5.72
N TRP A 25 1.42 -7.26 -6.73
CA TRP A 25 0.02 -7.64 -6.54
C TRP A 25 -0.15 -9.14 -6.27
N ARG A 26 0.90 -9.95 -6.40
CA ARG A 26 0.87 -11.38 -6.12
C ARG A 26 0.91 -11.61 -4.61
N LYS A 27 -0.06 -12.37 -4.11
CA LYS A 27 -0.04 -12.94 -2.76
C LYS A 27 0.20 -14.45 -2.85
N PRO A 28 1.32 -14.96 -2.35
CA PRO A 28 1.57 -16.39 -2.27
C PRO A 28 0.50 -17.10 -1.43
N GLY A 29 0.03 -18.25 -1.90
CA GLY A 29 -0.99 -19.03 -1.20
C GLY A 29 -0.59 -20.50 -1.06
N LYS A 30 -1.19 -21.21 -0.08
CA LYS A 30 -0.91 -22.64 0.12
C LYS A 30 -1.36 -23.53 -1.06
N ARG A 31 -2.43 -23.13 -1.76
CA ARG A 31 -3.03 -23.87 -2.88
C ARG A 31 -2.82 -23.19 -4.23
N SER A 32 -2.90 -21.86 -4.24
CA SER A 32 -2.69 -21.04 -5.43
C SER A 32 -2.31 -19.62 -5.04
N ASP A 33 -1.46 -19.01 -5.86
CA ASP A 33 -1.11 -17.61 -5.75
C ASP A 33 -2.26 -16.74 -6.26
N ARG A 34 -2.48 -15.58 -5.64
CA ARG A 34 -3.62 -14.70 -5.93
C ARG A 34 -3.18 -13.32 -6.39
N CYS A 35 -3.94 -12.72 -7.30
CA CYS A 35 -3.78 -11.33 -7.70
C CYS A 35 -4.67 -10.41 -6.85
N LEU A 36 -4.08 -9.66 -5.92
CA LEU A 36 -4.80 -8.73 -5.05
C LEU A 36 -5.44 -7.56 -5.80
N ARG A 37 -4.93 -7.22 -6.99
CA ARG A 37 -5.53 -6.19 -7.86
C ARG A 37 -6.88 -6.62 -8.42
N HIS A 38 -7.00 -7.88 -8.82
CA HIS A 38 -8.21 -8.45 -9.40
C HIS A 38 -8.94 -9.29 -8.36
N GLY A 39 -9.40 -8.68 -7.26
CA GLY A 39 -10.29 -9.36 -6.31
C GLY A 39 -9.75 -10.64 -5.67
N SER A 40 -8.42 -10.85 -5.63
CA SER A 40 -7.79 -12.11 -5.21
C SER A 40 -8.08 -13.30 -6.14
N GLU A 41 -8.25 -13.06 -7.44
CA GLU A 41 -8.33 -14.12 -8.46
C GLU A 41 -7.03 -14.95 -8.51
N PRO A 42 -7.09 -16.25 -8.84
CA PRO A 42 -5.91 -17.09 -9.02
C PRO A 42 -4.97 -16.52 -10.09
N VAL A 43 -3.66 -16.66 -9.87
CA VAL A 43 -2.62 -16.33 -10.84
C VAL A 43 -1.74 -17.54 -11.08
N ARG A 44 -1.33 -17.76 -12.33
CA ARG A 44 -0.36 -18.80 -12.69
C ARG A 44 1.03 -18.19 -12.93
N PHE A 45 2.07 -19.01 -12.77
CA PHE A 45 3.45 -18.58 -12.88
C PHE A 45 3.85 -18.11 -14.28
N ASP A 46 3.18 -18.65 -15.30
CA ASP A 46 3.42 -18.48 -16.73
C ASP A 46 2.51 -17.42 -17.38
N TRP A 47 1.63 -16.78 -16.61
CA TRP A 47 0.78 -15.72 -17.14
C TRP A 47 1.58 -14.46 -17.43
N PRO A 48 1.51 -13.91 -18.66
CA PRO A 48 2.17 -12.66 -18.97
C PRO A 48 1.65 -11.56 -18.05
N ALA A 49 2.53 -10.61 -17.73
CA ALA A 49 2.19 -9.44 -16.95
C ALA A 49 1.01 -8.69 -17.57
N CYS A 50 0.23 -8.00 -16.72
CA CYS A 50 -0.72 -6.99 -17.19
C CYS A 50 -0.04 -5.61 -17.18
N PRO A 51 -0.63 -4.57 -17.80
CA PRO A 51 -0.10 -3.20 -17.82
C PRO A 51 0.16 -2.60 -16.43
N SER A 52 -0.54 -3.09 -15.41
CA SER A 52 -0.34 -2.64 -14.02
C SER A 52 0.65 -3.49 -13.25
N HIS A 53 1.44 -4.32 -13.94
CA HIS A 53 2.57 -4.97 -13.32
C HIS A 53 3.47 -3.92 -12.66
N THR A 54 3.88 -4.23 -11.44
CA THR A 54 4.68 -3.36 -10.60
C THR A 54 5.61 -4.28 -9.82
N THR A 55 6.90 -3.92 -9.77
CA THR A 55 7.91 -4.57 -8.94
C THR A 55 8.05 -3.83 -7.62
N GLU A 56 8.66 -4.45 -6.62
CA GLU A 56 8.89 -3.77 -5.34
C GLU A 56 9.79 -2.55 -5.49
N VAL A 57 10.76 -2.60 -6.41
CA VAL A 57 11.68 -1.49 -6.73
C VAL A 57 10.93 -0.28 -7.29
N ALA A 58 9.84 -0.50 -8.04
CA ALA A 58 9.01 0.58 -8.57
C ALA A 58 8.07 1.21 -7.52
N LEU A 59 8.04 0.69 -6.29
CA LEU A 59 7.22 1.28 -5.21
C LEU A 59 7.97 2.43 -4.55
N ASP A 60 7.56 3.65 -4.89
CA ASP A 60 8.04 4.88 -4.26
C ASP A 60 6.97 5.52 -3.37
N CYS A 61 7.21 5.51 -2.06
CA CYS A 61 6.33 6.14 -1.07
C CYS A 61 6.36 7.67 -1.17
N LEU A 62 7.47 8.28 -1.61
CA LEU A 62 7.59 9.72 -1.82
C LEU A 62 6.83 10.20 -3.07
N GLN A 63 6.41 9.27 -3.94
CA GLN A 63 5.52 9.57 -5.06
C GLN A 63 4.07 9.22 -4.75
N CYS A 64 3.86 8.17 -3.98
CA CYS A 64 2.54 7.57 -3.86
C CYS A 64 1.80 7.93 -2.56
N GLY A 65 2.49 8.08 -1.42
CA GLY A 65 1.88 8.42 -0.14
C GLY A 65 0.66 7.58 0.28
N ALA A 66 0.43 6.40 -0.33
CA ALA A 66 -0.89 5.77 -0.37
C ALA A 66 -1.50 5.54 1.01
N CYS A 67 -0.71 4.99 1.94
CA CYS A 67 -1.14 4.73 3.31
C CYS A 67 -1.26 6.00 4.18
N CYS A 68 -0.52 7.07 3.85
CA CYS A 68 -0.55 8.33 4.58
C CYS A 68 -1.66 9.28 4.11
N ARG A 69 -2.20 9.07 2.91
CA ARG A 69 -3.35 9.82 2.37
C ARG A 69 -4.67 9.13 2.69
N GLU A 70 -5.56 8.98 1.70
CA GLU A 70 -6.98 8.65 1.86
C GLU A 70 -7.23 7.15 2.10
N ALA A 71 -6.22 6.28 1.97
CA ALA A 71 -6.40 4.83 2.06
C ALA A 71 -6.92 4.35 3.42
N TYR A 72 -6.50 5.01 4.49
CA TYR A 72 -6.81 4.63 5.87
C TYR A 72 -7.29 5.83 6.66
N HIS A 73 -8.38 5.66 7.39
CA HIS A 73 -9.00 6.74 8.18
C HIS A 73 -8.36 6.92 9.54
N THR A 74 -7.59 5.95 10.03
CA THR A 74 -6.90 6.04 11.31
C THR A 74 -5.59 5.25 11.32
N VAL A 75 -4.68 5.67 12.20
CA VAL A 75 -3.47 4.94 12.57
C VAL A 75 -3.48 4.83 14.09
N GLU A 76 -3.91 3.67 14.59
CA GLU A 76 -3.87 3.36 16.02
C GLU A 76 -2.42 3.22 16.48
N VAL A 77 -2.12 3.77 17.65
CA VAL A 77 -0.80 3.73 18.29
C VAL A 77 -0.93 3.30 19.75
N SER A 78 0.06 2.54 20.22
CA SER A 78 0.13 2.17 21.64
C SER A 78 0.43 3.40 22.49
N ARG A 79 -0.16 3.48 23.69
CA ARG A 79 0.20 4.51 24.70
C ARG A 79 1.68 4.49 25.09
N ARG A 80 2.37 3.36 24.86
CA ARG A 80 3.81 3.19 25.12
C ARG A 80 4.71 3.46 23.91
N ASP A 81 4.12 3.81 22.76
CA ASP A 81 4.90 4.14 21.57
C ASP A 81 5.70 5.45 21.80
N PRO A 82 7.01 5.49 21.52
CA PRO A 82 7.81 6.72 21.68
C PRO A 82 7.26 7.92 20.91
N PHE A 83 6.56 7.69 19.80
CA PHE A 83 5.89 8.76 19.05
C PHE A 83 4.86 9.48 19.93
N VAL A 84 4.10 8.76 20.75
CA VAL A 84 3.07 9.34 21.63
C VAL A 84 3.69 10.25 22.68
N SER A 85 4.82 9.87 23.28
CA SER A 85 5.44 10.71 24.31
C SER A 85 6.13 11.95 23.73
N ARG A 86 6.71 11.85 22.53
CA ARG A 86 7.42 12.93 21.83
C ARG A 86 6.49 13.90 21.08
N HIS A 87 5.36 13.42 20.60
CA HIS A 87 4.45 14.17 19.72
C HIS A 87 3.00 14.08 20.20
N ARG A 88 2.77 14.42 21.48
CA ARG A 88 1.45 14.30 22.12
C ARG A 88 0.36 15.06 21.37
N ASP A 89 0.69 16.23 20.83
CA ASP A 89 -0.17 17.12 20.04
C ASP A 89 -0.56 16.55 18.66
N LEU A 90 0.18 15.55 18.17
CA LEU A 90 -0.08 14.83 16.93
C LEU A 90 -0.91 13.56 17.14
N THR A 91 -1.33 13.28 18.38
CA THR A 91 -2.17 12.14 18.72
C THR A 91 -3.47 12.60 19.39
N HIS A 92 -4.50 11.78 19.30
CA HIS A 92 -5.76 12.01 20.01
C HIS A 92 -6.34 10.68 20.47
N GLU A 93 -7.18 10.74 21.49
CA GLU A 93 -7.91 9.58 21.97
C GLU A 93 -9.28 9.49 21.29
N GLN A 94 -9.61 8.30 20.80
CA GLN A 94 -10.90 7.96 20.21
C GLN A 94 -11.26 6.53 20.62
N ASP A 95 -12.43 6.35 21.22
CA ASP A 95 -12.95 5.06 21.71
C ASP A 95 -11.96 4.33 22.65
N GLY A 96 -11.31 5.09 23.54
CA GLY A 96 -10.33 4.59 24.51
C GLY A 96 -8.96 4.22 23.93
N ARG A 97 -8.76 4.42 22.62
CA ARG A 97 -7.50 4.11 21.91
C ARG A 97 -6.84 5.39 21.42
N LEU A 98 -5.51 5.40 21.34
CA LEU A 98 -4.77 6.52 20.79
C LEU A 98 -4.58 6.35 19.29
N HIS A 99 -4.76 7.45 18.56
CA HIS A 99 -4.61 7.50 17.12
C HIS A 99 -3.80 8.72 16.70
N VAL A 100 -2.99 8.56 15.65
CA VAL A 100 -2.34 9.71 14.99
C VAL A 100 -3.44 10.60 14.40
N ARG A 101 -3.36 11.91 14.66
CA ARG A 101 -4.31 12.89 14.15
C ARG A 101 -4.24 12.98 12.63
N ARG A 102 -5.33 13.43 12.03
CA ARG A 102 -5.47 13.62 10.58
C ARG A 102 -6.02 15.00 10.27
N ALA A 103 -5.57 15.57 9.15
CA ALA A 103 -6.11 16.78 8.56
C ALA A 103 -7.00 16.36 7.38
N GLY A 104 -8.31 16.24 7.63
CA GLY A 104 -9.24 15.62 6.70
C GLY A 104 -8.80 14.17 6.37
N PRO A 105 -8.65 13.80 5.09
CA PRO A 105 -8.29 12.44 4.72
C PRO A 105 -6.78 12.20 4.65
N ARG A 106 -5.92 13.12 5.14
CA ARG A 106 -4.46 12.96 5.16
C ARG A 106 -3.92 12.90 6.60
N CYS A 107 -2.86 12.12 6.81
CA CYS A 107 -2.11 12.11 8.06
C CYS A 107 -1.60 13.53 8.37
N ILE A 108 -1.68 13.95 9.64
CA ILE A 108 -1.20 15.29 10.06
C ILE A 108 0.31 15.48 9.82
N CYS A 109 1.08 14.38 9.80
CA CYS A 109 2.53 14.40 9.60
C CYS A 109 2.93 14.40 8.12
N LEU A 110 1.99 14.37 7.17
CA LEU A 110 2.28 14.20 5.75
C LEU A 110 2.56 15.54 5.08
N GLY A 111 3.78 15.71 4.58
CA GLY A 111 4.17 16.85 3.73
C GLY A 111 3.60 16.77 2.30
N ASP A 112 3.79 17.85 1.55
CA ASP A 112 3.32 17.96 0.16
C ASP A 112 4.10 17.06 -0.82
N ASP A 113 5.35 16.74 -0.50
CA ASP A 113 6.21 15.77 -1.20
C ASP A 113 5.98 14.31 -0.77
N PHE A 114 4.86 14.05 -0.07
CA PHE A 114 4.53 12.78 0.58
C PHE A 114 5.56 12.26 1.60
N ARG A 115 6.50 13.10 2.04
CA ARG A 115 7.42 12.76 3.13
C ARG A 115 6.72 12.95 4.47
N CYS A 116 7.00 12.04 5.41
CA CYS A 116 6.60 12.23 6.80
C CYS A 116 7.51 13.28 7.45
N ALA A 117 6.95 14.32 8.05
CA ALA A 117 7.70 15.33 8.81
C ALA A 117 8.43 14.74 10.03
N HIS A 118 7.98 13.58 10.51
CA HIS A 118 8.55 12.84 11.65
C HIS A 118 8.99 11.44 11.22
N TYR A 119 9.72 11.33 10.11
CA TYR A 119 10.06 10.02 9.53
C TYR A 119 10.87 9.13 10.50
N ASP A 120 11.85 9.70 11.20
CA ASP A 120 12.70 8.94 12.12
C ASP A 120 11.95 8.53 13.39
N ASP A 121 11.08 9.41 13.88
CA ASP A 121 10.27 9.21 15.08
C ASP A 121 8.93 8.52 14.83
N ARG A 122 8.64 8.14 13.58
CA ARG A 122 7.35 7.59 13.17
C ARG A 122 6.88 6.47 14.10
N PRO A 123 5.57 6.40 14.39
CA PRO A 123 5.03 5.37 15.28
C PRO A 123 5.30 3.99 14.70
N ARG A 124 5.33 2.99 15.57
CA ARG A 124 5.64 1.61 15.20
C ARG A 124 4.73 1.07 14.10
N THR A 125 3.43 1.39 14.15
CA THR A 125 2.44 1.04 13.11
C THR A 125 2.85 1.53 11.72
N CYS A 126 3.47 2.72 11.62
CA CYS A 126 3.95 3.25 10.34
C CYS A 126 5.34 2.71 9.98
N ARG A 127 6.21 2.46 10.96
CA ARG A 127 7.57 1.93 10.75
C ARG A 127 7.55 0.49 10.25
N ASP A 128 6.66 -0.32 10.80
CA ASP A 128 6.54 -1.76 10.54
C ASP A 128 5.62 -2.01 9.32
N PHE A 129 5.17 -0.95 8.64
CA PHE A 129 4.33 -1.06 7.46
C PHE A 129 5.15 -1.60 6.26
N GLU A 130 4.89 -2.85 5.89
CA GLU A 130 5.60 -3.54 4.80
C GLU A 130 5.29 -2.93 3.43
N ARG A 131 6.31 -2.37 2.79
CA ARG A 131 6.24 -1.90 1.39
C ARG A 131 5.99 -3.10 0.47
N GLY A 132 4.97 -3.00 -0.38
CA GLY A 132 4.58 -4.12 -1.27
C GLY A 132 3.80 -5.23 -0.59
N GLY A 133 3.68 -5.21 0.75
CA GLY A 133 2.82 -6.13 1.48
C GLY A 133 1.33 -5.90 1.21
N VAL A 134 0.49 -6.79 1.74
CA VAL A 134 -0.97 -6.79 1.50
C VAL A 134 -1.60 -5.43 1.83
N ASN A 135 -1.21 -4.81 2.95
CA ASN A 135 -1.73 -3.50 3.35
C ASN A 135 -1.27 -2.38 2.40
N CYS A 136 -0.03 -2.41 1.91
CA CYS A 136 0.46 -1.44 0.92
C CYS A 136 -0.35 -1.52 -0.37
N VAL A 137 -0.59 -2.74 -0.84
CA VAL A 137 -1.39 -3.04 -2.02
C VAL A 137 -2.84 -2.56 -1.86
N GLU A 138 -3.48 -2.90 -0.75
CA GLU A 138 -4.84 -2.44 -0.45
C GLU A 138 -4.92 -0.91 -0.40
N ALA A 139 -3.92 -0.26 0.20
CA ALA A 139 -3.87 1.20 0.25
C ALA A 139 -3.84 1.81 -1.15
N ARG A 140 -2.93 1.32 -2.01
CA ARG A 140 -2.81 1.78 -3.41
C ARG A 140 -4.11 1.56 -4.19
N ARG A 141 -4.79 0.43 -3.99
CA ARG A 141 -6.10 0.16 -4.60
C ARG A 141 -7.14 1.19 -4.19
N ARG A 142 -7.23 1.51 -2.90
CA ARG A 142 -8.20 2.48 -2.36
C ARG A 142 -8.01 3.89 -2.92
N VAL A 143 -6.76 4.30 -3.14
CA VAL A 143 -6.44 5.63 -3.70
C VAL A 143 -6.24 5.63 -5.22
N LYS A 144 -6.66 4.57 -5.91
CA LYS A 144 -6.60 4.44 -7.38
C LYS A 144 -5.20 4.69 -7.95
N LEU A 145 -4.15 4.34 -7.20
CA LEU A 145 -2.74 4.37 -7.65
C LEU A 145 -2.32 3.09 -8.38
N THR A 146 -3.31 2.32 -8.77
CA THR A 146 -3.15 1.18 -9.65
C THR A 146 -3.61 1.67 -11.02
N PRO A 147 -2.78 1.55 -12.08
CA PRO A 147 -3.30 1.61 -13.44
C PRO A 147 -4.38 0.53 -13.62
#